data_AF-A0A517DS77-F1
#
_entry.id   AF-A0A517DS77-F1
#
_cell.length_a   1.000
_cell.length_b   1.000
_cell.length_c   1.000
_cell.angle_alpha   90.00
_cell.angle_beta   90.00
_cell.angle_gamma   90.00
#
_symmetry.space_group_name_H-M   'P 1'
#
loop_
_entity.id
_entity.type
_entity.pdbx_description
1 polymer ?
#
loop_
_entity_poly.entity_id
_entity_poly.type
_entity_poly.pdbx_seq_one_letter_code
_entity_poly.pdbx_strand_id
1 'polypeptide(L)'
;MDKVLIKLTVPDVPPSINRWTRLHWTRLRQFKKQWELEVWATAVKAKVNNKQLAKAVIRITYFFTDSRRRDKDNYAPKFILDGLVKAGVLQDDNADAIDVDWCFAKGAKRTEIVIWEE
;
A
#
# COMPACT_ATOMS: atom_id res chain seq x y z
N MET A 1 2.65 -20.53 12.12
CA MET A 1 3.07 -20.01 10.79
C MET A 1 1.82 -19.42 10.18
N ASP A 2 1.68 -18.10 10.28
CA ASP A 2 0.47 -17.42 9.81
C ASP A 2 0.41 -17.53 8.28
N LYS A 3 -0.62 -18.22 7.80
CA LYS A 3 -0.82 -18.48 6.38
C LYS A 3 -1.11 -17.15 5.69
N VAL A 4 -0.27 -16.77 4.72
CA VAL A 4 -0.49 -15.56 3.92
C VAL A 4 -1.87 -15.65 3.26
N LEU A 5 -2.71 -14.65 3.51
CA LEU A 5 -4.08 -14.61 3.04
C LEU A 5 -4.20 -13.93 1.67
N ILE A 6 -3.47 -12.82 1.49
CA ILE A 6 -3.53 -12.00 0.28
C ILE A 6 -2.12 -11.50 -0.05
N LYS A 7 -1.72 -11.61 -1.32
CA LYS A 7 -0.53 -10.96 -1.86
C LYS A 7 -0.90 -10.10 -3.06
N LEU A 8 -0.63 -8.80 -2.97
CA LEU A 8 -0.83 -7.84 -4.06
C LEU A 8 0.51 -7.27 -4.53
N THR A 9 0.57 -6.87 -5.79
CA THR A 9 1.76 -6.22 -6.36
C THR A 9 1.34 -5.08 -7.26
N VAL A 10 1.70 -3.86 -6.86
CA VAL A 10 1.49 -2.64 -7.63
C VAL A 10 2.79 -2.33 -8.38
N PRO A 11 2.78 -2.09 -9.70
CA PRO A 11 3.98 -1.89 -10.51
C PRO A 11 4.61 -0.49 -10.35
N ASP A 12 4.51 0.10 -9.16
CA ASP A 12 5.11 1.39 -8.84
C ASP A 12 5.40 1.51 -7.33
N VAL A 13 6.04 2.60 -6.92
CA VAL A 13 6.32 2.98 -5.53
C VAL A 13 5.85 4.42 -5.32
N PRO A 14 5.10 4.72 -4.25
CA PRO A 14 4.61 6.08 -4.03
C PRO A 14 5.79 7.05 -3.83
N PRO A 15 5.64 8.33 -4.19
CA PRO A 15 6.61 9.36 -3.88
C PRO A 15 6.69 9.51 -2.36
N SER A 16 7.84 10.02 -1.91
CA SER A 16 8.01 10.35 -0.50
C SER A 16 7.05 11.47 -0.05
N ILE A 17 6.79 11.54 1.25
CA ILE A 17 5.99 12.60 1.89
C ILE A 17 6.48 13.97 1.47
N ASN A 18 7.77 14.22 1.60
CA ASN A 18 8.38 15.50 1.21
C ASN A 18 8.14 15.88 -0.26
N ARG A 19 7.89 14.90 -1.14
CA ARG A 19 7.62 15.15 -2.55
C ARG A 19 6.15 15.44 -2.79
N TRP A 20 5.24 14.67 -2.20
CA TRP A 20 3.82 14.84 -2.47
C TRP A 20 3.19 16.01 -1.72
N THR A 21 3.71 16.42 -0.55
CA THR A 21 3.25 17.61 0.18
C THR A 21 3.54 18.92 -0.55
N ARG A 22 4.52 18.92 -1.46
CA ARG A 22 4.89 20.07 -2.30
C ARG A 22 4.11 20.13 -3.62
N LEU A 23 3.28 19.12 -3.92
CA LEU A 23 2.49 19.11 -5.14
C LEU A 23 1.32 20.09 -5.02
N HIS A 24 0.99 20.76 -6.11
CA HIS A 24 -0.27 21.48 -6.23
C HIS A 24 -1.43 20.51 -5.97
N TRP A 25 -2.46 20.95 -5.24
CA TRP A 25 -3.55 20.11 -4.74
C TRP A 25 -4.26 19.29 -5.83
N THR A 26 -4.40 19.83 -7.05
CA THR A 26 -4.97 19.10 -8.20
C THR A 26 -4.13 17.88 -8.57
N ARG A 27 -2.80 18.03 -8.61
CA ARG A 27 -1.86 16.95 -8.91
C ARG A 27 -1.84 15.92 -7.80
N LEU A 28 -1.88 16.36 -6.54
CA LEU A 28 -1.98 15.44 -5.40
C LEU A 28 -3.27 14.61 -5.47
N ARG A 29 -4.40 15.23 -5.81
CA ARG A 29 -5.69 14.52 -5.97
C ARG A 29 -5.65 13.51 -7.12
N GLN A 30 -5.11 13.88 -8.28
CA GLN A 30 -4.96 12.97 -9.41
C GLN A 30 -4.07 11.78 -9.04
N PHE A 31 -2.96 12.07 -8.36
CA PHE A 31 -2.00 11.08 -7.90
C PHE A 31 -2.63 10.10 -6.90
N LYS A 32 -3.36 10.61 -5.90
CA LYS A 32 -4.10 9.79 -4.94
C LYS A 32 -5.09 8.87 -5.66
N LYS A 33 -5.86 9.41 -6.61
CA LYS A 33 -6.81 8.62 -7.41
C LYS A 33 -6.11 7.52 -8.23
N GLN A 34 -4.94 7.79 -8.78
CA GLN A 34 -4.17 6.78 -9.51
C GLN A 34 -3.79 5.62 -8.58
N TRP A 35 -3.28 5.91 -7.38
CA TRP A 35 -2.92 4.87 -6.42
C TRP A 35 -4.10 4.04 -5.97
N GLU A 36 -5.23 4.68 -5.69
CA GLU A 36 -6.48 3.97 -5.36
C GLU A 36 -6.90 3.04 -6.49
N LEU A 37 -6.79 3.49 -7.75
CA LEU A 37 -7.12 2.68 -8.92
C LEU A 37 -6.18 1.48 -9.10
N GLU A 38 -4.86 1.68 -8.93
CA GLU A 38 -3.88 0.60 -9.03
C GLU A 38 -4.09 -0.46 -7.95
N VAL A 39 -4.27 -0.03 -6.69
CA VAL A 39 -4.54 -0.96 -5.58
C VAL A 39 -5.85 -1.71 -5.83
N TRP A 40 -6.92 -1.03 -6.23
CA TRP A 40 -8.19 -1.65 -6.59
C TRP A 40 -8.03 -2.67 -7.74
N ALA A 41 -7.34 -2.31 -8.81
CA ALA A 41 -7.14 -3.20 -9.96
C ALA A 41 -6.37 -4.47 -9.55
N THR A 42 -5.36 -4.34 -8.70
CA THR A 42 -4.62 -5.50 -8.17
C THR A 42 -5.49 -6.37 -7.25
N ALA A 43 -6.33 -5.77 -6.42
CA ALA A 43 -7.28 -6.48 -5.55
C ALA A 43 -8.35 -7.24 -6.34
N VAL A 44 -8.91 -6.63 -7.39
CA VAL A 44 -9.87 -7.28 -8.30
C VAL A 44 -9.21 -8.44 -9.05
N LYS A 45 -8.00 -8.24 -9.57
CA LYS A 45 -7.25 -9.31 -10.24
C LYS A 45 -6.98 -10.50 -9.31
N ALA A 46 -6.72 -10.24 -8.03
CA ALA A 46 -6.56 -11.25 -7.00
C ALA A 46 -7.89 -11.80 -6.45
N LYS A 47 -9.05 -11.26 -6.87
CA LYS A 47 -10.39 -11.62 -6.42
C LYS A 47 -10.61 -11.43 -4.91
N VAL A 48 -10.07 -10.36 -4.34
CA VAL A 48 -10.16 -10.05 -2.90
C VAL A 48 -10.85 -8.72 -2.61
N ASN A 49 -11.41 -8.07 -3.62
CA ASN A 49 -11.98 -6.71 -3.55
C ASN A 49 -13.34 -6.60 -2.83
N ASN A 50 -13.75 -7.64 -2.08
CA ASN A 50 -14.97 -7.68 -1.26
C ASN A 50 -14.74 -8.46 0.04
N LYS A 51 -13.48 -8.62 0.44
CA LYS A 51 -13.11 -9.49 1.57
C LYS A 51 -13.41 -8.85 2.93
N GLN A 52 -13.35 -7.52 3.01
CA GLN A 52 -13.73 -6.71 4.18
C GLN A 52 -13.12 -7.24 5.49
N LEU A 53 -11.80 -7.42 5.53
CA LEU A 53 -11.12 -7.86 6.75
C LEU A 53 -11.34 -6.83 7.87
N ALA A 54 -11.89 -7.30 8.99
CA ALA A 54 -12.10 -6.48 10.18
C ALA A 54 -10.80 -6.25 10.96
N LYS A 55 -9.90 -7.25 10.95
CA LYS A 55 -8.55 -7.15 11.50
C LYS A 55 -7.53 -7.71 10.54
N ALA A 56 -6.40 -7.01 10.39
CA ALA A 56 -5.36 -7.45 9.49
C ALA A 56 -3.95 -7.03 9.93
N VAL A 57 -3.01 -7.95 9.75
CA VAL A 57 -1.58 -7.63 9.75
C VAL A 57 -1.16 -7.37 8.32
N ILE A 58 -0.48 -6.25 8.07
CA ILE A 58 -0.10 -5.78 6.74
C ILE A 58 1.41 -5.52 6.72
N ARG A 59 2.11 -6.18 5.78
CA ARG A 59 3.53 -5.93 5.52
C ARG A 59 3.70 -5.41 4.10
N ILE A 60 4.31 -4.23 3.98
CA ILE A 60 4.53 -3.56 2.70
C ILE A 60 6.03 -3.52 2.40
N THR A 61 6.42 -3.94 1.20
CA THR A 61 7.80 -3.84 0.73
C THR A 61 7.86 -2.96 -0.51
N TYR A 62 8.57 -1.84 -0.39
CA TYR A 62 8.88 -0.99 -1.53
C TYR A 62 10.19 -1.41 -2.17
N PHE A 63 10.13 -1.79 -3.44
CA PHE A 63 11.31 -2.16 -4.21
C PHE A 63 11.82 -0.98 -5.02
N PHE A 64 13.09 -0.64 -4.80
CA PHE A 64 13.81 0.38 -5.56
C PHE A 64 14.94 -0.26 -6.37
N THR A 65 15.21 0.32 -7.53
CA THR A 65 16.32 -0.12 -8.40
C THR A 65 17.69 0.25 -7.83
N ASP A 66 17.73 1.25 -6.93
CA ASP A 66 18.93 1.72 -6.26
C ASP A 66 18.96 1.33 -4.77
N SER A 67 20.15 1.34 -4.19
CA SER A 67 20.40 1.04 -2.78
C SER A 67 20.52 2.29 -1.90
N ARG A 68 19.99 3.44 -2.33
CA ARG A 68 20.10 4.69 -1.55
C ARG A 68 19.34 4.54 -0.23
N ARG A 69 19.95 5.04 0.86
CA ARG A 69 19.28 5.15 2.15
C ARG A 69 18.06 6.03 2.02
N ARG A 70 16.92 5.54 2.50
CA ARG A 70 15.64 6.24 2.52
C ARG A 70 15.16 6.30 3.97
N ASP A 71 14.56 7.41 4.33
CA ASP A 71 13.86 7.55 5.60
C ASP A 71 12.55 6.75 5.53
N LYS A 72 12.33 5.88 6.51
CA LYS A 72 11.17 4.98 6.56
C LYS A 72 9.88 5.78 6.67
N ASP A 73 9.82 6.76 7.55
CA ASP A 73 8.60 7.53 7.82
C ASP A 73 8.19 8.39 6.64
N ASN A 74 9.17 8.82 5.84
CA ASN A 74 8.95 9.55 4.60
C ASN A 74 8.24 8.71 3.51
N TYR A 75 8.00 7.42 3.75
CA TYR A 75 7.26 6.50 2.86
C TYR A 75 6.11 5.80 3.59
N ALA A 76 5.53 6.43 4.63
CA ALA A 76 4.35 5.91 5.30
C ALA A 76 3.25 5.52 4.26
N PRO A 77 2.63 4.33 4.37
CA PRO A 77 1.85 3.70 3.31
C PRO A 77 0.43 4.27 3.13
N LYS A 78 0.23 5.57 3.34
CA LYS A 78 -1.10 6.20 3.37
C LYS A 78 -1.94 5.92 2.12
N PHE A 79 -1.36 6.05 0.93
CA PHE A 79 -2.09 5.82 -0.32
C PHE A 79 -2.48 4.36 -0.54
N ILE A 80 -1.72 3.44 0.05
CA ILE A 80 -1.98 2.00 -0.06
C ILE A 80 -3.12 1.62 0.86
N LEU A 81 -3.11 2.09 2.11
CA LEU A 81 -4.17 1.83 3.08
C LEU A 81 -5.52 2.42 2.60
N ASP A 82 -5.51 3.70 2.18
CA ASP A 82 -6.68 4.33 1.55
C ASP A 82 -7.22 3.50 0.36
N GLY A 83 -6.31 2.94 -0.45
CA GLY A 83 -6.63 2.10 -1.59
C GLY A 83 -7.22 0.74 -1.19
N LEU A 84 -6.70 0.09 -0.15
CA LEU A 84 -7.18 -1.22 0.33
C LEU A 84 -8.60 -1.14 0.91
N VAL A 85 -8.90 -0.08 1.67
CA VAL A 85 -10.25 0.19 2.19
C VAL A 85 -11.23 0.44 1.05
N LYS A 86 -10.87 1.35 0.12
CA LYS A 86 -11.70 1.64 -1.07
C LYS A 86 -11.88 0.43 -1.98
N ALA A 87 -10.90 -0.46 -2.01
CA ALA A 87 -10.97 -1.69 -2.75
C ALA A 87 -11.78 -2.78 -2.06
N GLY A 88 -12.34 -2.55 -0.86
CA GLY A 88 -13.13 -3.55 -0.13
C GLY A 88 -12.31 -4.71 0.40
N VAL A 89 -10.98 -4.55 0.49
CA VAL A 89 -10.09 -5.57 1.07
C VAL A 89 -10.12 -5.47 2.59
N LEU A 90 -10.03 -4.24 3.11
CA LEU A 90 -10.13 -3.92 4.54
C LEU A 90 -11.49 -3.29 4.82
N GLN A 91 -12.04 -3.51 6.01
CA GLN A 91 -13.22 -2.80 6.48
C GLN A 91 -12.90 -1.35 6.87
N ASP A 92 -11.77 -1.13 7.55
CA ASP A 92 -11.27 0.18 8.00
C ASP A 92 -9.72 0.16 8.07
N ASP A 93 -9.06 1.32 8.10
CA ASP A 93 -7.61 1.49 8.23
C ASP A 93 -7.16 2.11 9.57
N ASN A 94 -8.07 2.14 10.55
CA ASN A 94 -7.75 2.64 11.89
C ASN A 94 -6.75 1.73 12.64
N ALA A 95 -6.02 2.31 13.59
CA ALA A 95 -4.95 1.59 14.31
C ALA A 95 -5.45 0.43 15.18
N ASP A 96 -6.73 0.42 15.55
CA ASP A 96 -7.34 -0.69 16.30
C ASP A 96 -7.69 -1.89 15.40
N ALA A 97 -7.81 -1.65 14.09
CA ALA A 97 -8.16 -2.63 13.08
C ALA A 97 -6.93 -3.20 12.34
N ILE A 98 -5.82 -2.46 12.25
CA ILE A 98 -4.67 -2.89 11.44
C ILE A 98 -3.32 -2.76 12.16
N ASP A 99 -2.51 -3.82 12.09
CA ASP A 99 -1.07 -3.77 12.36
C ASP A 99 -0.32 -3.62 11.04
N VAL A 100 0.28 -2.46 10.80
CA VAL A 100 0.98 -2.16 9.54
C VAL A 100 2.45 -1.88 9.76
N ASP A 101 3.29 -2.53 8.95
CA ASP A 101 4.70 -2.24 8.89
C ASP A 101 5.20 -2.24 7.44
N TRP A 102 6.28 -1.51 7.19
CA TRP A 102 6.86 -1.38 5.86
C TRP A 102 8.38 -1.32 5.88
N CYS A 103 8.96 -1.77 4.77
CA CYS A 103 10.40 -1.79 4.58
C CYS A 103 10.79 -1.52 3.12
N PHE A 104 12.10 -1.48 2.89
CA PHE A 104 12.71 -1.23 1.59
C PHE A 104 13.52 -2.44 1.15
N ALA A 105 13.44 -2.77 -0.13
CA ALA A 105 14.26 -3.81 -0.74
C ALA A 105 14.82 -3.34 -2.10
N LYS A 106 15.92 -3.95 -2.54
CA LYS A 106 16.47 -3.74 -3.87
C LYS A 106 15.76 -4.64 -4.89
N GLY A 107 15.37 -4.08 -6.03
CA GLY A 107 14.79 -4.85 -7.13
C GLY A 107 14.10 -4.00 -8.18
N ALA A 108 13.42 -4.65 -9.12
CA ALA A 108 12.56 -3.97 -10.08
C ALA A 108 11.50 -3.12 -9.35
N LYS A 109 11.30 -1.88 -9.81
CA LYS A 109 10.42 -0.91 -9.15
C LYS A 109 9.00 -1.46 -9.01
N ARG A 110 8.54 -1.65 -7.78
CA ARG A 110 7.19 -2.13 -7.43
C ARG A 110 6.93 -1.99 -5.94
N THR A 111 5.68 -2.14 -5.55
CA THR A 111 5.24 -2.28 -4.17
C THR A 111 4.61 -3.66 -4.00
N GLU A 112 5.12 -4.44 -3.06
CA GLU A 112 4.48 -5.69 -2.64
C GLU A 112 3.73 -5.47 -1.33
N ILE A 113 2.51 -5.98 -1.27
CA ILE A 113 1.62 -5.89 -0.10
C ILE A 113 1.25 -7.31 0.28
N VAL A 114 1.57 -7.70 1.52
CA VAL A 114 1.23 -9.00 2.09
C VAL A 114 0.30 -8.78 3.26
N ILE A 115 -0.82 -9.49 3.28
CA ILE A 115 -1.87 -9.33 4.28
C ILE A 115 -2.18 -10.69 4.90
N TRP A 116 -2.28 -10.69 6.23
CA TRP A 116 -2.78 -11.78 7.06
C TRP A 116 -4.03 -11.31 7.79
N GLU A 117 -4.97 -12.23 8.03
CA GLU A 117 -6.11 -12.00 8.90
C GLU A 117 -5.69 -12.31 10.33
N GLU A 118 -6.07 -11.44 11.28
CA GLU A 118 -5.82 -11.60 12.72
C GLU A 118 -7.03 -12.24 13.42
#